data_AF-A0A538R6J9-F1
#
_entry.id   AF-A0A538R6J9-F1
#
_cell.length_a   1.000
_cell.length_b   1.000
_cell.length_c   1.000
_cell.angle_alpha   90.00
_cell.angle_beta   90.00
_cell.angle_gamma   90.00
#
_symmetry.space_group_name_H-M   'P 1'
#
loop_
_entity.id
_entity.type
_entity.pdbx_description
1 polymer ?
#
loop_
_entity_poly.entity_id
_entity_poly.type
_entity_poly.pdbx_seq_one_letter_code
_entity_poly.pdbx_strand_id
1 'polypeptide(L)'
;MMAFDTQPCGDSPEFTIDCVLASGSRQLEADGCVLEYLEGGYQLTTPDHLRAGDLVKIQLWLEGEEAFIDIRLAQVRRVHKHWIGVEVIQVSSDDRMRLTRFLDAPAPMHIEEPALTDHLLIRA
;
A
#
# COMPACT_ATOMS: atom_id res chain seq x y z
N MET A 1 16.41 34.21 -23.58
CA MET A 1 16.27 32.76 -23.80
C MET A 1 15.94 32.16 -22.45
N MET A 2 14.80 31.49 -22.36
CA MET A 2 14.14 31.15 -21.08
C MET A 2 14.93 30.11 -20.29
N ALA A 3 14.97 30.31 -18.97
CA ALA A 3 15.54 29.38 -18.01
C ALA A 3 14.67 28.12 -17.95
N PHE A 4 15.28 26.95 -18.17
CA PHE A 4 14.69 25.68 -17.79
C PHE A 4 15.23 25.34 -16.41
N ASP A 5 14.52 25.81 -15.39
CA ASP A 5 14.58 25.24 -14.06
C ASP A 5 13.67 24.00 -14.10
N THR A 6 14.25 22.81 -14.16
CA THR A 6 13.49 21.57 -14.02
C THR A 6 14.20 20.69 -13.01
N GLN A 7 14.03 21.05 -11.74
CA GLN A 7 14.08 20.10 -10.65
C GLN A 7 12.63 19.74 -10.29
N PRO A 8 12.17 18.50 -10.48
CA PRO A 8 11.26 17.92 -9.52
C PRO A 8 12.12 17.42 -8.35
N CYS A 9 11.86 18.00 -7.18
CA CYS A 9 12.36 17.58 -5.88
C CYS A 9 11.94 16.12 -5.63
N GLY A 10 12.75 15.18 -6.10
CA GLY A 10 12.41 13.77 -6.18
C GLY A 10 12.71 13.03 -4.88
N ASP A 11 11.81 13.12 -3.90
CA ASP A 11 11.85 12.29 -2.68
C ASP A 11 10.49 11.64 -2.36
N SER A 12 9.47 11.84 -3.20
CA SER A 12 8.15 11.24 -3.01
C SER A 12 7.88 10.15 -4.05
N PRO A 13 7.36 8.98 -3.65
CA PRO A 13 6.86 7.96 -4.55
C PRO A 13 5.89 8.53 -5.59
N GLU A 14 6.09 8.16 -6.86
CA GLU A 14 5.23 8.58 -7.98
C GLU A 14 3.86 7.91 -7.92
N PHE A 15 3.75 6.77 -7.23
CA PHE A 15 2.52 6.01 -7.10
C PHE A 15 2.05 5.91 -5.65
N THR A 16 0.74 6.01 -5.49
CA THR A 16 0.02 5.71 -4.24
C THR A 16 -0.99 4.59 -4.54
N ILE A 17 -1.10 3.62 -3.66
CA ILE A 17 -2.12 2.58 -3.73
C ILE A 17 -3.12 2.84 -2.61
N ASP A 18 -4.39 3.08 -2.99
CA ASP A 18 -5.49 3.21 -2.03
C ASP A 18 -6.22 1.88 -1.97
N CYS A 19 -6.27 1.25 -0.80
CA CYS A 19 -6.77 -0.11 -0.65
C CYS A 19 -7.48 -0.35 0.68
N VAL A 20 -8.39 -1.34 0.69
CA VAL A 20 -9.17 -1.75 1.86
C VAL A 20 -8.85 -3.20 2.22
N LEU A 21 -8.64 -3.43 3.51
CA LEU A 21 -8.48 -4.75 4.11
C LEU A 21 -9.79 -5.15 4.80
N ALA A 22 -10.44 -6.18 4.27
CA ALA A 22 -11.66 -6.72 4.86
C ALA A 22 -11.38 -7.50 6.15
N SER A 23 -12.35 -7.50 7.07
CA SER A 23 -12.31 -8.32 8.27
C SER A 23 -12.30 -9.81 7.90
N GLY A 24 -11.40 -10.59 8.53
CA GLY A 24 -11.26 -12.02 8.23
C GLY A 24 -10.61 -12.34 6.88
N SER A 25 -10.01 -11.34 6.21
CA SER A 25 -9.14 -11.55 5.06
C SER A 25 -8.01 -12.52 5.42
N ARG A 26 -7.75 -13.49 4.54
CA ARG A 26 -6.59 -14.36 4.69
C ARG A 26 -5.36 -13.55 4.26
N GLN A 27 -4.31 -13.56 5.09
CA GLN A 27 -2.95 -13.18 4.67
C GLN A 27 -2.80 -11.78 4.06
N LEU A 28 -3.46 -10.76 4.63
CA LEU A 28 -3.31 -9.34 4.21
C LEU A 28 -3.63 -9.11 2.72
N GLU A 29 -4.65 -9.81 2.22
CA GLU A 29 -5.25 -9.56 0.91
C GLU A 29 -6.18 -8.35 0.97
N ALA A 30 -5.79 -7.27 0.30
CA ALA A 30 -6.54 -6.02 0.20
C ALA A 30 -7.08 -5.80 -1.22
N ASP A 31 -8.20 -5.08 -1.31
CA ASP A 31 -8.79 -4.63 -2.56
C ASP A 31 -8.54 -3.13 -2.73
N GLY A 32 -8.10 -2.68 -3.89
CA GLY A 32 -7.73 -1.28 -4.05
C GLY A 32 -7.60 -0.80 -5.48
N CYS A 33 -6.98 0.37 -5.62
CA CYS A 33 -6.64 0.95 -6.90
C CYS A 33 -5.28 1.66 -6.86
N VAL A 34 -4.66 1.80 -8.03
CA VAL A 34 -3.37 2.47 -8.19
C VAL A 34 -3.62 3.90 -8.66
N LEU A 35 -2.99 4.85 -7.98
CA LEU A 35 -3.01 6.28 -8.28
C LEU A 35 -1.61 6.73 -8.68
N GLU A 36 -1.47 7.31 -9.86
CA GLU A 36 -0.23 7.92 -10.33
C GLU A 36 -0.28 9.43 -10.09
N TYR A 37 0.78 9.99 -9.50
CA TYR A 37 0.93 11.42 -9.30
C TYR A 37 1.51 12.08 -10.55
N LEU A 38 0.73 12.94 -11.19
CA LEU A 38 1.10 13.70 -12.38
C LEU A 38 1.07 15.21 -12.10
N GLU A 39 1.64 16.01 -13.00
CA GLU A 39 1.53 17.48 -12.94
C GLU A 39 0.04 17.90 -13.03
N GLY A 40 -0.57 18.11 -11.86
CA GLY A 40 -1.99 18.47 -11.74
C GLY A 40 -2.81 17.61 -10.76
N GLY A 41 -2.24 16.53 -10.20
CA GLY A 41 -2.91 15.71 -9.17
C GLY A 41 -2.73 14.22 -9.36
N TYR A 42 -3.69 13.44 -8.86
CA TYR A 42 -3.69 11.97 -8.97
C TYR A 42 -4.57 11.50 -10.13
N GLN A 43 -4.07 10.54 -10.89
CA GLN A 43 -4.81 9.84 -11.93
C GLN A 43 -4.93 8.35 -11.60
N LEU A 44 -6.14 7.80 -11.76
CA LEU A 44 -6.37 6.37 -11.64
C LEU A 44 -5.64 5.62 -12.76
N THR A 45 -4.84 4.64 -12.39
CA THR A 45 -4.06 3.82 -13.33
C THR A 45 -4.24 2.33 -13.06
N THR A 46 -3.62 1.50 -13.89
CA THR A 46 -3.68 0.04 -13.80
C THR A 46 -2.41 -0.51 -13.13
N PRO A 47 -2.47 -1.69 -12.49
CA PRO A 47 -1.30 -2.34 -11.90
C PRO A 47 -0.14 -2.56 -12.89
N ASP A 48 -0.42 -2.67 -14.18
CA ASP A 48 0.57 -2.92 -15.23
C ASP A 48 1.58 -1.76 -15.40
N HIS A 49 1.30 -0.59 -14.81
CA HIS A 49 2.22 0.55 -14.77
C HIS A 49 3.30 0.39 -13.68
N LEU A 50 3.05 -0.45 -12.67
CA LEU A 50 3.99 -0.75 -11.60
C LEU A 50 4.96 -1.85 -12.02
N ARG A 51 6.19 -1.77 -11.51
CA ARG A 51 7.26 -2.74 -11.73
C ARG A 51 7.88 -3.17 -10.41
N ALA A 52 8.43 -4.39 -10.41
CA ALA A 52 9.21 -4.84 -9.27
C ALA A 52 10.40 -3.91 -9.03
N GLY A 53 10.55 -3.43 -7.79
CA GLY A 53 11.53 -2.44 -7.38
C GLY A 53 10.95 -1.04 -7.16
N ASP A 54 9.77 -0.74 -7.72
CA ASP A 54 9.14 0.57 -7.55
C ASP A 54 8.78 0.83 -6.10
N LEU A 55 8.97 2.07 -5.67
CA LEU A 55 8.59 2.55 -4.35
C LEU A 55 7.22 3.21 -4.44
N VAL A 56 6.33 2.87 -3.51
CA VAL A 56 4.94 3.34 -3.48
C VAL A 56 4.54 3.77 -2.08
N LYS A 57 3.58 4.69 -1.99
CA LYS A 57 2.80 4.94 -0.77
C LYS A 57 1.59 4.03 -0.75
N ILE A 58 1.13 3.62 0.43
CA ILE A 58 -0.10 2.83 0.56
C ILE A 58 -0.99 3.47 1.62
N GLN A 59 -2.23 3.73 1.25
CA GLN A 59 -3.30 4.09 2.18
C GLN A 59 -4.14 2.82 2.38
N LEU A 60 -4.02 2.24 3.57
CA LEU A 60 -4.69 0.98 3.91
C LEU A 60 -5.88 1.25 4.83
N TRP A 61 -7.08 1.20 4.28
CA TRP A 61 -8.32 1.26 5.05
C TRP A 61 -8.59 -0.09 5.71
N LEU A 62 -8.85 -0.09 7.01
CA LEU A 62 -9.30 -1.27 7.72
C LEU A 62 -10.82 -1.26 7.79
N GLU A 63 -11.47 -2.35 7.39
CA GLU A 63 -12.92 -2.44 7.43
C GLU A 63 -13.45 -2.21 8.86
N GLY A 64 -14.29 -1.20 9.02
CA GLY A 64 -14.85 -0.83 10.32
C GLY A 64 -14.02 0.20 11.12
N GLU A 65 -12.87 0.64 10.61
CA GLU A 65 -12.13 1.78 11.17
C GLU A 65 -12.40 3.07 10.36
N GLU A 66 -12.37 4.22 11.05
CA GLU A 66 -12.61 5.53 10.42
C GLU A 66 -11.35 6.12 9.75
N ALA A 67 -10.16 5.66 10.12
CA ALA A 67 -8.89 6.17 9.63
C ALA A 67 -8.10 5.10 8.88
N PHE A 68 -7.45 5.48 7.79
CA PHE A 68 -6.49 4.60 7.12
C PHE A 68 -5.20 4.45 7.92
N ILE A 69 -4.46 3.39 7.62
CA ILE A 69 -3.06 3.21 7.99
C ILE A 69 -2.19 3.83 6.88
N ASP A 70 -1.35 4.78 7.25
CA ASP A 70 -0.42 5.45 6.34
C ASP A 70 0.90 4.67 6.24
N ILE A 71 1.07 3.92 5.16
CA ILE A 71 2.33 3.26 4.82
C ILE A 71 3.11 4.21 3.91
N ARG A 72 4.05 4.92 4.52
CA ARG A 72 4.83 5.97 3.86
C ARG A 72 5.75 5.44 2.77
N LEU A 73 6.21 4.21 2.92
CA LEU A 73 7.09 3.57 1.95
C LEU A 73 6.88 2.07 1.92
N ALA A 74 6.58 1.56 0.73
CA ALA A 74 6.58 0.15 0.40
C ALA A 74 7.27 -0.08 -0.93
N GLN A 75 7.85 -1.26 -1.13
CA GLN A 75 8.44 -1.68 -2.39
C GLN A 75 7.58 -2.73 -3.08
N VAL A 76 7.28 -2.50 -4.35
CA VAL A 76 6.65 -3.52 -5.21
C VAL A 76 7.63 -4.66 -5.40
N ARG A 77 7.27 -5.85 -4.93
CA ARG A 77 8.07 -7.08 -5.11
C ARG A 77 7.68 -7.84 -6.36
N ARG A 78 6.39 -7.82 -6.69
CA ARG A 78 5.83 -8.50 -7.88
C ARG A 78 4.55 -7.84 -8.35
N VAL A 79 4.32 -7.88 -9.65
CA VAL A 79 3.04 -7.57 -10.28
C VAL A 79 2.64 -8.76 -11.14
N HIS A 80 1.42 -9.25 -10.98
CA HIS A 80 0.88 -10.36 -11.76
C HIS A 80 -0.61 -10.16 -12.01
N LYS A 81 -0.97 -9.80 -13.26
CA LYS A 81 -2.34 -9.43 -13.62
C LYS A 81 -2.82 -8.30 -12.70
N HIS A 82 -3.95 -8.50 -12.02
CA HIS A 82 -4.53 -7.57 -11.05
C HIS A 82 -3.89 -7.64 -9.64
N TRP A 83 -2.85 -8.46 -9.42
CA TRP A 83 -2.23 -8.58 -8.10
C TRP A 83 -0.90 -7.85 -8.03
N ILE A 84 -0.75 -7.06 -6.97
CA ILE A 84 0.47 -6.34 -6.60
C ILE A 84 0.92 -6.91 -5.26
N GLY A 85 2.09 -7.53 -5.24
CA GLY A 85 2.74 -7.93 -4.00
C GLY A 85 3.72 -6.85 -3.58
N VAL A 86 3.55 -6.32 -2.38
CA VAL A 86 4.38 -5.25 -1.82
C VAL A 86 5.02 -5.68 -0.51
N GLU A 87 6.20 -5.14 -0.23
CA GLU A 87 6.87 -5.21 1.07
C GLU A 87 6.81 -3.84 1.74
N VAL A 88 6.33 -3.80 2.97
CA VAL A 88 6.23 -2.60 3.80
C VAL A 88 7.60 -2.28 4.37
N ILE A 89 8.11 -1.07 4.07
CA ILE A 89 9.42 -0.61 4.54
C ILE A 89 9.25 0.36 5.70
N GLN A 90 8.31 1.30 5.56
CA GLN A 90 8.10 2.36 6.55
C GLN A 90 6.62 2.57 6.85
N VAL A 91 6.25 2.27 8.08
CA VAL A 91 4.94 2.52 8.69
C VAL A 91 5.16 3.06 10.11
N SER A 92 4.25 3.89 10.61
CA SER A 92 4.37 4.41 11.99
C SER A 92 4.17 3.28 13.01
N SER A 93 4.77 3.40 14.20
CA SER A 93 4.58 2.41 15.27
C SER A 93 3.12 2.30 15.70
N ASP A 94 2.39 3.42 15.69
CA ASP A 94 0.98 3.47 16.05
C ASP A 94 0.12 2.75 15.01
N ASP A 95 0.36 3.00 13.72
CA ASP A 95 -0.34 2.32 12.63
C ASP A 95 0.01 0.84 12.55
N ARG A 96 1.28 0.48 12.82
CA ARG A 96 1.69 -0.93 12.92
C ARG A 96 0.94 -1.62 14.04
N MET A 97 0.80 -0.97 15.19
CA MET A 97 0.03 -1.49 16.31
C MET A 97 -1.46 -1.64 15.98
N ARG A 98 -2.06 -0.68 15.25
CA ARG A 98 -3.44 -0.77 14.76
C ARG A 98 -3.63 -1.96 13.83
N LEU A 99 -2.73 -2.12 12.85
CA LEU A 99 -2.76 -3.26 11.93
C LEU A 99 -2.66 -4.59 12.68
N THR A 100 -1.72 -4.71 13.61
CA THR A 100 -1.56 -5.92 14.44
C THR A 100 -2.83 -6.22 15.23
N ARG A 101 -3.44 -5.22 15.88
CA ARG A 101 -4.69 -5.41 16.63
C ARG A 101 -5.87 -5.81 15.74
N PHE A 102 -5.94 -5.27 14.52
CA PHE A 102 -6.98 -5.64 13.56
C PHE A 102 -6.87 -7.10 13.14
N LEU A 103 -5.65 -7.58 12.92
CA LEU A 103 -5.37 -8.98 12.57
C LEU A 103 -5.55 -9.94 13.77
N ASP A 104 -5.19 -9.49 14.98
CA ASP A 104 -5.31 -10.26 16.23
C ASP A 104 -6.74 -10.26 16.80
N ALA A 105 -7.65 -9.46 16.24
CA ALA A 105 -9.06 -9.50 16.61
C ALA A 105 -9.58 -10.94 16.44
N PRO A 106 -10.35 -11.49 17.39
CA PRO A 106 -10.68 -12.90 17.43
C PRO A 106 -11.62 -13.29 16.27
N ALA A 107 -11.04 -13.53 15.10
CA ALA A 107 -11.65 -14.32 14.05
C ALA A 107 -11.56 -15.80 14.46
N PRO A 108 -12.59 -16.62 14.20
CA PRO A 108 -12.55 -18.03 14.53
C PRO A 108 -11.45 -18.73 13.72
N MET A 109 -10.38 -19.10 14.43
CA MET A 109 -9.24 -19.93 14.03
C MET A 109 -8.30 -19.38 12.95
N HIS A 110 -7.18 -18.77 13.35
CA HIS A 110 -5.96 -18.80 12.53
C HIS A 110 -4.71 -19.02 13.41
N ILE A 111 -3.89 -19.99 12.97
CA ILE A 111 -2.63 -20.44 13.57
C ILE A 111 -1.49 -19.53 13.07
N GLU A 112 -0.60 -19.18 14.01
CA GLU A 112 0.62 -18.36 13.97
C GLU A 112 1.30 -18.09 12.60
N GLU A 113 1.62 -16.82 12.32
CA GLU A 113 3.02 -16.34 12.19
C GLU A 113 3.07 -14.79 12.17
N PRO A 114 3.83 -14.12 13.08
CA PRO A 114 3.88 -12.66 13.20
C PRO A 114 4.68 -11.93 12.11
N ALA A 115 5.11 -12.62 11.05
CA ALA A 115 5.91 -12.07 9.95
C ALA A 115 5.06 -11.52 8.78
N LEU A 116 3.74 -11.70 8.81
CA LEU A 116 2.87 -11.34 7.68
C LEU A 116 2.66 -9.82 7.55
N THR A 117 2.76 -9.02 8.62
CA THR A 117 2.51 -7.56 8.58
C THR A 117 3.46 -6.77 7.69
N ASP A 118 4.57 -7.37 7.26
CA ASP A 118 5.55 -6.70 6.42
C ASP A 118 5.27 -6.94 4.91
N HIS A 119 4.29 -7.76 4.55
CA HIS A 119 3.90 -8.00 3.17
C HIS A 119 2.39 -7.81 2.96
N LEU A 120 2.02 -7.04 1.92
CA LEU A 120 0.63 -6.92 1.48
C LEU A 120 0.44 -7.51 0.08
N LEU A 121 -0.73 -8.09 -0.14
CA LEU A 121 -1.21 -8.51 -1.45
C LEU A 121 -2.40 -7.64 -1.82
N ILE A 122 -2.25 -6.82 -2.85
CA ILE A 122 -3.29 -5.86 -3.24
C ILE A 122 -3.85 -6.27 -4.59
N ARG A 123 -5.17 -6.42 -4.67
CA ARG A 123 -5.91 -6.60 -5.91
C ARG A 123 -6.36 -5.23 -6.43
N ALA A 124 -5.94 -4.85 -7.63
CA ALA A 124 -6.26 -3.57 -8.27
C ALA A 124 -6.51 -3.70 -9.78
#